data_AF-A0A450Y730-F1
#
_entry.id   AF-A0A450Y730-F1
#
_cell.length_a   1.000
_cell.length_b   1.000
_cell.length_c   1.000
_cell.angle_alpha   90.00
_cell.angle_beta   90.00
_cell.angle_gamma   90.00
#
_symmetry.space_group_name_H-M   'P 1'
#
loop_
_entity.id
_entity.type
_entity.pdbx_description
1 polymer ?
#
loop_
_entity_poly.entity_id
_entity_poly.type
_entity_poly.pdbx_seq_one_letter_code
_entity_poly.pdbx_strand_id
1 'polypeptide(L)' 'NLKAWYASLSGERIAAMESVSMDMWPAFINATLESIPGAEEKIAFDKFHVAGSSPDRVGNQA' A
#
# COMPACT_ATOMS: atom_id res chain seq x y z
N ASN A 1 -13.76 3.05 5.42
CA ASN A 1 -13.31 1.72 4.97
C ASN A 1 -12.88 1.85 3.52
N LEU A 2 -11.68 1.38 3.16
CA LEU A 2 -11.04 1.65 1.86
C LEU A 2 -11.92 1.21 0.67
N LYS A 3 -12.59 0.06 0.79
CA LYS A 3 -13.58 -0.44 -0.19
C LYS A 3 -14.70 0.54 -0.48
N ALA A 4 -15.27 1.18 0.54
CA ALA A 4 -16.35 2.14 0.38
C ALA A 4 -15.90 3.40 -0.36
N TRP A 5 -14.62 3.77 -0.20
CA TRP A 5 -14.02 4.88 -0.94
C TRP A 5 -13.81 4.51 -2.41
N TYR A 6 -13.32 3.30 -2.72
CA TYR A 6 -13.25 2.81 -4.11
C TYR A 6 -14.63 2.74 -4.77
N ALA A 7 -15.66 2.29 -4.04
CA ALA A 7 -17.03 2.24 -4.54
C ALA A 7 -17.63 3.64 -4.82
N SER A 8 -17.10 4.70 -4.20
CA SER A 8 -17.53 6.08 -4.51
C SER A 8 -16.80 6.68 -5.71
N LEU A 9 -15.82 5.98 -6.29
CA LEU A 9 -15.12 6.41 -7.49
C LEU A 9 -15.83 5.87 -8.73
N SER A 10 -15.99 6.72 -9.74
CA SER A 10 -16.52 6.33 -11.04
C SER A 10 -15.55 5.34 -11.72
N GLY A 11 -16.08 4.38 -12.49
CA GLY A 11 -15.27 3.41 -13.23
C GLY A 11 -14.20 4.04 -14.13
N GLU A 12 -14.48 5.22 -14.69
CA GLU A 12 -13.51 6.01 -15.47
C GLU A 12 -12.29 6.45 -14.64
N ARG A 13 -12.47 6.82 -13.37
CA ARG A 13 -11.37 7.20 -12.46
C ARG A 13 -10.54 5.99 -12.07
N ILE A 14 -11.19 4.84 -11.84
CA ILE A 14 -10.50 3.57 -11.58
C ILE A 14 -9.69 3.12 -12.83
N ALA A 15 -10.26 3.31 -14.02
CA ALA A 15 -9.59 2.98 -15.29
C ALA A 15 -8.40 3.91 -15.57
N ALA A 16 -8.53 5.20 -15.28
CA ALA A 16 -7.47 6.20 -15.45
C ALA A 16 -6.36 6.11 -14.39
N MET A 17 -6.53 5.36 -13.31
CA MET A 17 -5.47 5.12 -12.32
C MET A 17 -4.35 4.25 -12.92
N GLU A 18 -3.18 4.84 -13.16
CA GLU A 18 -2.02 4.12 -13.67
C GLU A 18 -1.28 3.36 -12.57
N SER A 19 -1.20 3.93 -11.37
CA SER A 19 -0.57 3.30 -10.21
C SER A 19 -1.21 3.75 -8.90
N VAL A 20 -1.12 2.89 -7.88
CA VAL A 20 -1.62 3.11 -6.52
C VAL A 20 -0.51 2.75 -5.55
N SER A 21 0.07 3.76 -4.91
CA SER A 21 0.99 3.56 -3.78
C SER A 21 0.18 3.32 -2.51
N MET A 22 0.47 2.23 -1.79
CA MET A 22 -0.20 1.89 -0.53
C MET A 22 0.73 1.15 0.43
N ASP A 23 0.29 1.06 1.68
CA ASP A 23 0.98 0.33 2.73
C ASP A 23 1.03 -1.19 2.43
N MET A 24 2.12 -1.86 2.81
CA MET A 24 2.34 -3.29 2.53
C MET A 24 1.55 -4.23 3.44
N TRP A 25 0.47 -3.74 4.07
CA TRP A 25 -0.35 -4.56 4.94
C TRP A 25 -1.39 -5.34 4.10
N PRO A 26 -1.43 -6.69 4.19
CA PRO A 26 -2.40 -7.52 3.47
C PRO A 26 -3.85 -7.06 3.52
N ALA A 27 -4.31 -6.38 4.58
CA ALA A 27 -5.67 -5.85 4.63
C ALA A 27 -5.95 -4.80 3.54
N PHE A 28 -4.98 -3.92 3.26
CA PHE A 28 -5.10 -2.88 2.23
C PHE A 28 -4.94 -3.46 0.83
N ILE A 29 -3.96 -4.35 0.65
CA ILE A 29 -3.71 -5.03 -0.63
C ILE A 29 -4.96 -5.82 -1.06
N ASN A 30 -5.53 -6.65 -0.17
CA ASN A 30 -6.74 -7.41 -0.48
C ASN A 30 -7.92 -6.49 -0.78
N ALA A 31 -8.10 -5.42 0.00
CA ALA A 31 -9.19 -4.48 -0.25
C ALA A 31 -9.08 -3.80 -1.63
N THR A 32 -7.87 -3.48 -2.09
CA THR A 32 -7.65 -2.89 -3.41
C THR A 32 -7.77 -3.91 -4.53
N LEU A 33 -7.26 -5.14 -4.37
CA LEU A 33 -7.44 -6.23 -5.33
C LEU A 33 -8.93 -6.57 -5.56
N GLU A 34 -9.73 -6.57 -4.51
CA GLU A 34 -11.16 -6.84 -4.61
C GLU A 34 -11.96 -5.67 -5.21
N SER A 35 -11.44 -4.44 -5.13
CA SER A 35 -12.13 -3.23 -5.60
C SER A 35 -11.72 -2.82 -7.02
N ILE A 36 -10.49 -3.14 -7.44
CA ILE A 36 -9.92 -2.75 -8.73
C ILE A 36 -9.51 -4.01 -9.49
N PRO A 37 -10.13 -4.29 -10.65
CA PRO A 37 -9.66 -5.37 -11.52
C PRO A 37 -8.25 -5.05 -12.06
N GLY A 38 -7.32 -5.99 -11.89
CA GLY A 38 -5.91 -5.80 -12.26
C GLY A 38 -5.14 -4.88 -11.30
N ALA A 39 -5.60 -4.72 -10.05
CA ALA A 39 -4.90 -3.89 -9.07
C ALA A 39 -3.47 -4.38 -8.79
N GLU A 40 -3.19 -5.69 -8.93
CA GLU A 40 -1.85 -6.26 -8.72
C GLU A 40 -0.75 -5.56 -9.54
N GLU A 41 -1.04 -5.21 -10.79
CA GLU A 41 -0.11 -4.52 -11.70
C GLU A 41 -0.07 -3.00 -11.44
N LYS A 42 -1.12 -2.46 -10.80
CA LYS A 42 -1.24 -1.03 -10.46
C LYS A 42 -0.64 -0.72 -9.09
N ILE A 43 -0.55 -1.68 -8.18
CA ILE A 43 -0.03 -1.47 -6.82
C ILE A 43 1.48 -1.24 -6.91
N ALA A 44 1.90 -0.01 -6.66
CA ALA A 44 3.30 0.35 -6.59
C ALA A 44 3.82 0.04 -5.19
N PHE A 45 4.51 -1.11 -5.06
CA PHE A 45 5.23 -1.45 -3.85
C PHE A 45 6.50 -0.60 -3.75
N ASP A 46 6.57 0.23 -2.71
CA ASP A 46 7.78 1.00 -2.43
C ASP A 46 8.88 0.06 -1.94
N LYS A 47 10.00 -0.02 -2.68
CA LYS A 47 11.17 -0.84 -2.32
C LYS A 47 11.94 -0.29 -1.10
N PHE A 48 11.54 0.85 -0.53
CA PHE A 48 12.24 1.51 0.58
C PHE A 48 11.59 1.32 1.95
N HIS A 49 10.69 0.35 2.12
CA HIS A 49 10.42 -0.20 3.45
C HIS A 49 11.58 -1.09 3.96
N VAL A 50 12.81 -0.60 3.77
CA VAL A 50 14.00 -1.12 4.44
C VAL A 50 13.86 -0.72 5.90
N ALA A 51 13.44 -1.69 6.70
CA ALA A 51 13.75 -1.87 8.12
C ALA A 51 13.95 -0.57 8.93
N GLY A 52 12.91 -0.20 9.67
CA GLY A 52 13.09 0.51 10.94
C GLY A 52 13.82 -0.39 11.93
N SER A 53 15.15 -0.46 11.80
CA SER A 53 16.07 -1.03 12.78
C SER A 53 17.16 -0.01 13.04
N SER A 54 16.79 1.12 13.64
CA SER A 54 17.73 1.86 14.48
C SER A 54 17.64 1.23 15.87
N PRO A 55 18.50 0.27 16.26
CA PRO A 55 18.76 0.12 17.68
C PRO A 55 19.55 1.36 18.08
N ASP A 56 18.87 2.25 18.80
CA ASP A 56 19.60 3.04 19.76
C ASP A 56 20.40 2.05 20.62
N ARG A 57 21.72 2.18 20.58
CA ARG A 57 22.60 1.67 21.64
C ARG A 57 23.52 2.81 22.02
N VAL A 58 22.90 3.81 22.64
CA VAL A 58 23.55 4.53 23.72
C VAL A 58 24.04 3.48 24.73
N GLY A 59 25.33 3.55 25.04
CA GLY A 59 25.84 3.26 26.36
C GLY A 59 26.06 1.79 26.75
N ASN A 60 27.27 1.58 27.25
CA ASN A 60 27.62 0.71 28.38
C ASN A 60 28.31 -0.64 28.09
N GLN A 61 29.65 -0.55 28.20
CA GLN A 61 30.55 -1.40 29.01
C GLN A 61 30.67 -2.88 28.69
N ALA A 62 31.86 -3.27 28.22
CA ALA A 62 32.87 -3.97 29.03
C ALA A 62 34.27 -3.73 28.44
#